data_AF-A0A542CV17-F1
#
_entry.id   AF-A0A542CV17-F1
#
_cell.length_a   1.000
_cell.length_b   1.000
_cell.length_c   1.000
_cell.angle_alpha   90.00
_cell.angle_beta   90.00
_cell.angle_gamma   90.00
#
_symmetry.space_group_name_H-M   'P 1'
#
loop_
_entity.id
_entity.type
_entity.pdbx_description
1 polymer ?
#
loop_
_entity_poly.entity_id
_entity_poly.type
_entity_poly.pdbx_seq_one_letter_code
_entity_poly.pdbx_strand_id
1 'polypeptide(L)'
;MNTDHPHRVGGWWRSNRDLRVHAWLLPEPIPSVLEAACGHHAPPSMVVCTDAGQICIGCARATGEAERIPAWARNLPRRPNSGDRRLLHPSGDR
;
A
#
# COMPACT_ATOMS: atom_id res chain seq x y z
N MET A 1 -4.84 -0.38 -29.73
CA MET A 1 -3.53 -0.54 -29.07
C MET A 1 -3.72 -0.17 -27.61
N ASN A 2 -3.93 -1.16 -26.74
CA ASN A 2 -4.07 -0.91 -25.30
C ASN A 2 -2.68 -0.66 -24.72
N THR A 3 -2.36 0.60 -24.47
CA THR A 3 -1.21 0.96 -23.66
C THR A 3 -1.57 0.71 -22.19
N ASP A 4 -1.37 -0.54 -21.78
CA ASP A 4 -1.18 -0.91 -20.38
C ASP A 4 0.04 -0.11 -19.89
N HIS A 5 -0.20 1.10 -19.39
CA HIS A 5 0.84 1.88 -18.77
C HIS A 5 1.08 1.22 -17.41
N PRO A 6 2.20 0.53 -17.18
CA PRO A 6 2.50 0.10 -15.82
C PRO A 6 2.47 1.37 -14.98
N HIS A 7 1.58 1.40 -13.98
CA HIS A 7 1.49 2.49 -13.02
C HIS A 7 2.90 2.72 -12.49
N ARG A 8 3.60 3.73 -13.03
CA ARG A 8 4.99 4.00 -12.66
C ARG A 8 4.95 4.38 -11.19
N VAL A 9 5.46 3.50 -10.35
CA VAL A 9 5.56 3.74 -8.92
C VAL A 9 6.47 4.95 -8.72
N GLY A 10 6.02 5.94 -7.93
CA GLY A 10 6.79 7.15 -7.61
C GLY A 10 8.06 6.92 -6.78
N GLY A 11 8.42 5.65 -6.55
CA GLY A 11 9.48 5.16 -5.68
C GLY A 11 8.93 4.30 -4.54
N TRP A 12 9.82 3.90 -3.64
CA TRP A 12 9.48 3.04 -2.51
C TRP A 12 9.95 3.64 -1.19
N TRP A 13 9.22 3.36 -0.12
CA TRP A 13 9.62 3.73 1.23
C TRP A 13 9.35 2.59 2.21
N ARG A 14 10.28 2.36 3.13
CA ARG A 14 10.11 1.42 4.24
C ARG A 14 9.58 2.15 5.44
N SER A 15 8.48 1.65 6.01
CA SER A 15 7.93 2.14 7.27
C SER A 15 8.69 1.53 8.44
N ASN A 16 9.14 2.34 9.40
CA ASN A 16 9.67 1.84 10.67
C ASN A 16 8.54 1.33 11.59
N ARG A 17 7.27 1.54 11.23
CA ARG A 17 6.11 1.08 12.01
C ARG A 17 5.76 -0.38 11.74
N ASP A 18 5.71 -0.78 10.47
CA ASP A 18 5.37 -2.16 10.07
C ASP A 18 6.53 -2.93 9.42
N LEU A 19 7.69 -2.27 9.30
CA LEU A 19 8.93 -2.79 8.72
C LEU A 19 8.81 -3.27 7.27
N ARG A 20 7.75 -2.83 6.56
CA ARG A 20 7.49 -3.19 5.16
C ARG A 20 7.81 -2.05 4.22
N VAL A 21 8.14 -2.42 2.99
CA VAL A 21 8.37 -1.52 1.86
C VAL A 21 7.04 -1.26 1.15
N HIS A 22 6.70 0.02 1.01
CA HIS A 22 5.45 0.51 0.44
C HIS A 22 5.73 1.34 -0.81
N ALA A 23 4.85 1.23 -1.80
CA ALA A 23 4.90 2.01 -3.02
C ALA A 23 4.31 3.40 -2.77
N TRP A 24 4.96 4.45 -3.26
CA TRP A 24 4.36 5.79 -3.25
C TRP A 24 3.07 5.82 -4.06
N LEU A 25 2.05 6.51 -3.52
CA LEU A 25 0.94 7.02 -4.31
C LEU A 25 1.37 8.35 -4.96
N LEU A 26 1.41 8.44 -6.29
CA LEU A 26 1.79 9.66 -7.03
C LEU A 26 0.58 10.59 -7.26
N PRO A 27 0.77 11.93 -7.36
CA PRO A 27 1.85 12.70 -6.73
C PRO A 27 1.31 14.02 -6.15
N GLU A 28 1.11 14.10 -4.83
CA GLU A 28 1.56 15.27 -4.07
C GLU A 28 1.85 14.78 -2.66
N PRO A 29 3.11 14.87 -2.17
CA PRO A 29 3.38 14.59 -0.78
C PRO A 29 2.66 15.65 0.05
N ILE A 30 1.63 15.24 0.79
CA ILE A 30 1.15 16.04 1.91
C ILE A 30 2.36 16.17 2.86
N PRO A 31 2.83 17.38 3.19
CA PRO A 31 4.12 17.55 3.89
C PRO A 31 4.21 16.81 5.22
N SER A 32 3.06 16.52 5.84
CA SER A 32 2.95 15.88 7.15
C SER A 32 2.81 14.36 7.09
N VAL A 33 2.33 13.79 5.99
CA VAL A 33 2.00 12.36 5.90
C VAL A 33 2.25 11.83 4.49
N LEU A 34 2.99 10.74 4.41
CA LEU A 34 3.21 9.99 3.18
C LEU A 34 2.14 8.90 3.05
N GLU A 35 1.54 8.80 1.87
CA GLU A 35 0.54 7.80 1.55
C GLU A 35 1.11 6.75 0.59
N ALA A 36 0.89 5.48 0.94
CA ALA A 36 1.22 4.33 0.12
C ALA A 36 0.08 3.96 -0.83
N ALA A 37 0.39 3.27 -1.93
CA ALA A 37 -0.61 2.70 -2.83
C ALA A 37 -1.59 1.73 -2.14
N CYS A 38 -1.23 1.15 -0.99
CA CYS A 38 -2.13 0.34 -0.18
C CYS A 38 -2.92 1.12 0.88
N GLY A 39 -2.90 2.46 0.87
CA GLY A 39 -3.53 3.31 1.89
C GLY A 39 -2.80 3.29 3.24
N HIS A 40 -1.56 2.79 3.31
CA HIS A 40 -0.74 2.92 4.51
C HIS A 40 -0.23 4.35 4.62
N HIS A 41 -0.31 4.91 5.83
CA HIS A 41 0.09 6.29 6.09
C HIS A 41 1.20 6.31 7.13
N ALA A 42 2.25 7.09 6.87
CA ALA A 42 3.34 7.29 7.81
C ALA A 42 3.87 8.75 7.73
N PRO A 43 4.23 9.37 8.86
CA PRO A 43 4.93 10.64 8.84
C PRO A 43 6.35 10.46 8.27
N PRO A 44 6.94 11.49 7.64
CA PRO A 44 8.30 11.43 7.09
C PRO A 44 9.37 10.95 8.09
N SER A 45 9.22 11.27 9.38
CA SER A 45 10.15 10.85 10.44
C SER A 45 10.16 9.35 10.73
N MET A 46 9.17 8.60 10.24
CA MET A 46 9.04 7.15 10.42
C MET A 46 9.32 6.35 9.14
N VAL A 47 9.83 6.98 8.09
CA VAL A 47 10.12 6.29 6.83
C VAL A 47 11.58 6.39 6.44
N VAL A 48 12.01 5.42 5.63
CA VAL A 48 13.28 5.47 4.90
C VAL A 48 12.96 5.26 3.43
N CYS A 49 13.40 6.16 2.55
CA CYS A 49 13.27 5.98 1.10
C CYS A 49 14.18 4.81 0.67
N THR A 50 13.58 3.68 0.36
CA THR A 50 14.28 2.45 -0.04
C THR A 50 13.28 1.46 -0.63
N ASP A 51 13.74 0.64 -1.57
CA ASP A 51 13.04 -0.53 -2.11
C ASP A 51 13.50 -1.85 -1.47
N ALA A 52 14.46 -1.78 -0.55
CA ALA A 52 15.06 -2.93 0.11
C ALA A 52 14.21 -3.40 1.31
N GLY A 53 13.94 -4.71 1.35
CA GLY A 53 13.22 -5.37 2.43
C GLY A 53 11.96 -6.08 1.96
N GLN A 54 11.10 -6.44 2.92
CA GLN A 54 9.87 -7.15 2.61
C GLN A 54 8.81 -6.18 2.06
N ILE A 55 8.40 -6.39 0.82
CA ILE A 55 7.35 -5.58 0.19
C ILE A 55 5.99 -5.82 0.85
N CYS A 56 5.23 -4.74 1.03
CA CYS A 56 3.85 -4.81 1.43
C CYS A 56 3.01 -5.52 0.35
N ILE A 57 2.28 -6.57 0.73
CA ILE A 57 1.44 -7.34 -0.20
C ILE A 57 0.42 -6.46 -0.92
N GLY A 58 -0.15 -5.48 -0.22
CA GLY A 58 -1.08 -4.52 -0.82
C GLY A 58 -0.41 -3.67 -1.90
N CYS A 59 0.78 -3.12 -1.61
CA CYS A 59 1.55 -2.33 -2.57
C CYS A 59 2.03 -3.16 -3.76
N ALA A 60 2.54 -4.37 -3.53
CA ALA A 60 2.94 -5.28 -4.61
C ALA A 60 1.78 -5.54 -5.59
N ARG A 61 0.58 -5.80 -5.06
CA ARG A 61 -0.62 -6.02 -5.88
C ARG A 61 -1.12 -4.78 -6.60
N ALA A 62 -0.99 -3.61 -6.00
CA ALA A 62 -1.41 -2.35 -6.60
C ALA A 62 -0.47 -1.93 -7.75
N THR A 63 0.79 -2.34 -7.67
CA THR A 63 1.86 -1.93 -8.61
C THR A 63 2.19 -2.98 -9.66
N GLY A 64 1.61 -4.17 -9.57
CA GLY A 64 1.89 -5.28 -10.49
C GLY A 64 3.07 -6.17 -10.10
N GLU A 65 3.75 -5.87 -8.99
CA GLU A 65 4.96 -6.54 -8.51
C GLU A 65 4.65 -7.80 -7.66
N ALA A 66 3.66 -8.60 -8.08
CA ALA A 66 3.17 -9.77 -7.34
C ALA A 66 4.21 -10.91 -7.23
N GLU A 67 5.24 -10.90 -8.06
CA GLU A 67 6.38 -11.80 -7.98
C GLU A 67 7.24 -11.56 -6.73
N ARG A 68 7.27 -10.33 -6.20
CA ARG A 68 8.05 -9.93 -5.01
C ARG A 68 7.41 -10.32 -3.69
N ILE A 69 6.17 -10.80 -3.68
CA ILE A 69 5.53 -11.33 -2.47
C ILE A 69 5.78 -12.84 -2.33
N PRO A 70 5.90 -13.36 -1.10
CA PRO A 70 6.03 -14.80 -0.86
C PRO A 70 4.91 -15.60 -1.53
N ALA A 71 5.21 -16.80 -2.04
CA ALA A 71 4.24 -17.63 -2.76
C ALA A 71 2.95 -17.89 -1.97
N TRP A 72 3.05 -18.11 -0.66
CA TRP A 72 1.89 -18.30 0.22
C TRP A 72 0.93 -17.10 0.26
N ALA A 73 1.44 -15.89 -0.04
CA ALA A 73 0.67 -14.66 0.01
C ALA A 73 -0.03 -14.32 -1.32
N ARG A 74 0.37 -14.95 -2.44
CA ARG A 74 -0.13 -14.62 -3.78
C ARG A 74 -1.62 -14.84 -3.93
N ASN A 75 -2.17 -15.87 -3.28
CA ASN A 75 -3.58 -16.26 -3.38
C ASN A 75 -4.45 -15.77 -2.21
N LEU A 76 -3.91 -14.99 -1.27
CA LEU A 76 -4.72 -14.49 -0.16
C LEU A 76 -5.75 -13.47 -0.65
N PRO A 77 -7.00 -13.47 -0.17
CA PRO A 77 -7.96 -12.43 -0.52
C PRO A 77 -7.40 -11.04 -0.15
N ARG A 78 -7.67 -10.03 -0.97
CA ARG A 78 -7.35 -8.63 -0.60
C ARG A 78 -8.11 -8.34 0.70
N ARG A 79 -7.39 -8.04 1.79
CA ARG A 79 -8.04 -7.52 2.98
C ARG A 79 -8.60 -6.14 2.64
N PRO A 80 -9.85 -5.82 3.03
CA PRO A 80 -10.35 -4.46 2.89
C PRO A 80 -9.41 -3.52 3.64
N ASN A 81 -9.16 -2.34 3.06
CA ASN A 81 -8.34 -1.32 3.69
C ASN A 81 -8.93 -1.00 5.07
N SER A 82 -8.10 -0.87 6.09
CA SER A 82 -8.54 -0.47 7.44
C SER A 82 -9.16 0.94 7.50
N GLY A 83 -9.16 1.68 6.39
CA GLY A 83 -9.93 2.92 6.20
C GLY A 83 -11.40 2.70 5.82
N ASP A 84 -11.78 1.51 5.36
CA ASP A 84 -13.16 1.14 4.98
C ASP A 84 -13.98 0.63 6.18
N ARG A 85 -13.64 1.09 7.38
CA ARG A 85 -14.34 0.75 8.62
C ARG A 85 -15.50 1.70 8.94
N ARG A 86 -15.91 2.53 7.98
CA ARG A 86 -17.22 3.19 7.96
C ARG A 86 -18.07 2.41 6.96
N LEU A 87 -19.31 2.07 7.33
CA LEU A 87 -20.31 1.24 6.62
C LEU A 87 -20.47 -0.23 7.08
N LEU A 88 -20.07 -0.55 8.31
CA LEU A 88 -20.72 -1.62 9.07
C LEU A 88 -21.33 -1.01 10.34
N HIS A 89 -22.28 -0.09 10.16
CA HIS A 89 -23.32 0.06 11.17
C HIS A 89 -24.22 -1.17 11.01
N PRO A 90 -24.41 -2.01 12.04
CA PRO A 90 -25.57 -2.85 12.08
C PRO A 90 -26.75 -1.90 12.22
N SER A 91 -27.52 -1.68 11.16
CA SER A 91 -28.90 -1.24 11.31
C SER A 91 -29.67 -2.39 11.93
N GLY A 92 -29.46 -2.60 13.23
CA GLY A 92 -30.44 -3.20 14.09
C GLY A 92 -31.34 -2.08 14.57
N ASP A 93 -32.56 -2.03 14.07
CA ASP A 93 -33.73 -1.83 14.92
C ASP A 93 -35.01 -2.15 14.12
N ARG A 94 -35.68 -3.20 14.61
CA ARG A 94 -37.12 -3.52 14.60
C ARG A 94 -37.84 -3.78 13.28
#